data_AF-A0A1G1HBT2-F1
#
_entry.id   AF-A0A1G1HBT2-F1
#
_cell.length_a   1.000
_cell.length_b   1.000
_cell.length_c   1.000
_cell.angle_alpha   90.00
_cell.angle_beta   90.00
_cell.angle_gamma   90.00
#
_symmetry.space_group_name_H-M   'P 1'
#
loop_
_entity.id
_entity.type
_entity.pdbx_description
1 polymer ?
#
loop_
_entity_poly.entity_id
_entity_poly.type
_entity_poly.pdbx_seq_one_letter_code
_entity_poly.pdbx_strand_id
1 'polypeptide(L)' 'MRATLNIPDNLLEEVQKITGEKSKTKAITIAMREYIRQKRIKELIALRGKIQIDYDWEKEEKLEMEAQKKREVFLAKGK' A
#
# COMPACT_ATOMS: atom_id res chain seq x y z
N MET A 1 -7.86 -19.58 13.31
CA MET A 1 -8.56 -19.76 14.61
C MET A 1 -10.06 -19.58 14.37
N ARG A 2 -10.90 -20.45 14.95
CA ARG A 2 -12.36 -20.27 14.96
C ARG A 2 -12.74 -19.63 16.30
N ALA A 3 -13.47 -18.53 16.25
CA ALA A 3 -13.95 -17.82 17.43
C ALA A 3 -15.42 -17.45 17.22
N THR A 4 -16.20 -17.46 18.30
CA THR A 4 -17.59 -16.98 18.29
C THR A 4 -17.59 -15.55 18.79
N LEU A 5 -18.04 -14.61 17.95
CA LEU A 5 -18.08 -13.18 18.24
C LEU A 5 -19.50 -12.68 18.01
N ASN A 6 -19.97 -11.82 18.91
CA ASN A 6 -21.26 -11.17 18.75
C ASN A 6 -21.03 -9.83 18.05
N ILE A 7 -21.49 -9.73 16.80
CA ILE A 7 -21.28 -8.57 15.93
C ILE A 7 -22.66 -8.10 15.44
N PRO A 8 -22.95 -6.80 15.45
CA PRO A 8 -24.18 -6.27 14.88
C PRO A 8 -24.35 -6.66 13.41
N ASP A 9 -25.52 -7.18 13.03
CA ASP A 9 -25.77 -7.65 11.66
C ASP A 9 -25.68 -6.51 10.63
N ASN A 10 -26.15 -5.31 10.99
CA ASN A 10 -26.05 -4.13 10.13
C ASN A 10 -24.60 -3.79 9.75
N LEU A 11 -23.67 -3.88 10.72
CA LEU A 11 -22.25 -3.62 10.49
C LEU A 11 -21.64 -4.69 9.59
N LEU A 12 -22.01 -5.95 9.80
CA LEU A 12 -21.50 -7.05 8.98
C LEU A 12 -21.99 -6.95 7.53
N GLU A 13 -23.26 -6.62 7.33
CA GLU A 13 -23.81 -6.36 5.99
C GLU A 13 -23.11 -5.21 5.29
N GLU A 14 -22.85 -4.11 6.00
CA GLU A 14 -22.14 -2.96 5.45
C GLU A 14 -20.71 -3.34 5.04
N VAL A 15 -19.98 -4.05 5.90
CA VAL A 15 -18.64 -4.54 5.58
C VAL A 15 -18.68 -5.47 4.36
N GLN A 16 -19.65 -6.39 4.28
CA GLN A 16 -19.81 -7.27 3.12
C GLN A 16 -20.13 -6.52 1.82
N LYS A 17 -20.97 -5.48 1.88
CA LYS A 17 -21.29 -4.61 0.73
C LYS A 17 -20.06 -3.84 0.27
N ILE A 18 -19.29 -3.26 1.19
CA ILE A 18 -18.08 -2.50 0.88
C ILE A 18 -16.99 -3.42 0.31
N THR A 19 -16.79 -4.61 0.90
CA THR A 19 -15.75 -5.55 0.43
C THR A 19 -16.18 -6.37 -0.79
N GLY A 20 -17.48 -6.39 -1.14
CA GLY A 20 -18.03 -7.24 -2.21
C GLY A 20 -18.01 -8.74 -1.90
N GLU A 21 -17.79 -9.13 -0.65
CA GLU A 21 -17.55 -10.53 -0.26
C GLU A 21 -18.81 -11.19 0.30
N LYS A 22 -19.17 -12.34 -0.27
CA LYS A 22 -20.33 -13.14 0.20
C LYS A 22 -20.07 -13.86 1.53
N SER A 23 -18.80 -14.05 1.89
CA SER A 23 -18.41 -14.73 3.12
C SER A 23 -18.16 -13.74 4.26
N LYS A 24 -18.94 -13.88 5.35
CA LYS A 24 -18.80 -13.12 6.59
C LYS A 24 -17.35 -13.13 7.12
N THR A 25 -16.71 -14.31 7.12
CA THR A 25 -15.33 -14.46 7.60
C THR A 25 -14.31 -13.73 6.73
N LYS A 26 -14.45 -13.80 5.39
CA LYS A 26 -13.54 -13.08 4.49
C LYS A 26 -13.69 -11.58 4.61
N ALA A 27 -14.93 -11.09 4.68
CA ALA A 27 -15.23 -9.67 4.83
C ALA A 27 -14.58 -9.09 6.10
N ILE A 28 -14.73 -9.79 7.24
CA ILE A 28 -14.08 -9.41 8.51
C ILE A 28 -12.55 -9.46 8.39
N THR A 29 -12.00 -10.49 7.75
CA THR A 29 -10.54 -10.62 7.57
C THR A 29 -9.96 -9.46 6.76
N ILE A 30 -10.66 -9.02 5.72
CA ILE A 30 -10.25 -7.87 4.90
C ILE A 30 -10.34 -6.59 5.72
N ALA A 31 -11.46 -6.36 6.43
CA ALA A 31 -11.64 -5.19 7.28
C ALA A 31 -10.53 -5.06 8.34
N MET A 32 -10.19 -6.16 9.01
CA MET A 32 -9.12 -6.18 10.02
C MET A 32 -7.74 -5.90 9.42
N ARG A 33 -7.44 -6.46 8.24
CA ARG A 33 -6.18 -6.20 7.54
C ARG A 33 -6.07 -4.74 7.14
N GLU A 34 -7.15 -4.17 6.63
CA GLU A 34 -7.21 -2.78 6.21
C GLU A 34 -7.08 -1.83 7.40
N TYR A 35 -7.72 -2.15 8.52
CA TYR A 35 -7.56 -1.41 9.78
C TYR A 35 -6.09 -1.35 10.24
N ILE A 36 -5.39 -2.48 10.24
CA ILE A 36 -3.97 -2.54 10.59
C ILE A 36 -3.14 -1.70 9.61
N ARG A 37 -3.41 -1.81 8.30
CA ARG A 37 -2.73 -1.03 7.26
C ARG A 37 -2.90 0.47 7.49
N GLN A 38 -4.12 0.93 7.76
CA GLN A 38 -4.41 2.34 8.05
C GLN A 38 -3.70 2.84 9.30
N LYS A 39 -3.61 2.02 10.36
CA LYS A 39 -2.87 2.37 11.58
C LYS A 39 -1.37 2.55 11.30
N ARG A 40 -0.75 1.61 10.58
CA ARG A 40 0.67 1.71 10.18
C ARG A 40 0.94 2.95 9.34
N ILE A 41 0.04 3.28 8.40
CA ILE A 41 0.17 4.51 7.60
C ILE A 41 0.11 5.75 8.50
N LYS A 42 -0.83 5.80 9.45
CA LYS A 42 -0.91 6.91 10.40
C LYS A 42 0.34 7.04 11.26
N GLU A 43 0.93 5.92 11.70
CA GLU A 43 2.21 5.91 12.42
C GLU A 43 3.34 6.47 11.55
N LEU A 44 3.44 6.03 10.28
CA LEU A 44 4.42 6.56 9.33
C LEU A 44 4.25 8.06 9.10
N ILE A 45 3.02 8.53 8.93
CA ILE A 45 2.71 9.97 8.78
C ILE A 45 3.08 10.72 10.07
N ALA A 46 2.86 10.15 11.25
CA ALA A 46 3.21 10.77 12.53
C ALA A 46 4.73 10.89 12.76
N LEU A 47 5.54 10.12 12.02
CA LEU A 47 6.99 10.23 11.99
C LEU A 47 7.48 11.35 11.05
N ARG A 48 6.60 11.93 10.22
CA ARG A 48 6.94 13.05 9.33
C ARG A 48 7.48 14.22 10.15
N GLY A 49 8.68 14.67 9.80
CA GLY A 49 9.37 15.77 10.47
C GLY A 49 10.12 15.38 11.77
N LYS A 50 9.97 14.13 12.25
CA LYS A 50 10.77 13.60 13.37
C LYS A 50 12.00 12.85 12.90
N ILE A 51 11.95 12.30 11.69
CA ILE A 51 13.04 11.54 11.09
C ILE A 51 13.70 12.42 10.04
N GLN A 52 15.02 12.61 10.17
CA GLN A 52 15.85 13.18 9.11
C GLN A 52 16.19 12.08 8.12
N ILE A 53 15.73 12.22 6.89
CA ILE A 53 16.05 11.31 5.80
C ILE A 53 17.19 11.94 5.00
N ASP A 54 18.40 11.40 5.16
CA ASP A 54 19.58 11.80 4.38
C ASP A 54 19.59 11.00 3.08
N TYR A 55 18.87 11.51 2.07
CA TYR A 55 18.71 10.87 0.76
C TYR A 55 18.99 11.88 -0.35
N ASP A 56 20.03 11.61 -1.12
CA ASP A 56 20.44 12.41 -2.28
C ASP A 56 19.63 12.01 -3.52
N TRP A 57 18.46 12.60 -3.65
CA TRP A 57 17.56 12.35 -4.77
C TRP A 57 18.11 12.86 -6.10
N GLU A 58 18.95 13.90 -6.10
CA GLU A 58 19.54 14.46 -7.32
C GLU A 58 20.53 13.48 -7.97
N LYS A 59 21.31 12.77 -7.14
CA LYS A 59 22.23 11.75 -7.63
C LYS A 59 21.49 10.58 -8.27
N GLU A 60 20.41 10.12 -7.65
CA GLU A 60 19.60 9.01 -8.15
C GLU A 60 18.87 9.40 -9.45
N GLU A 61 18.33 10.62 -9.54
CA GLU A 61 17.73 11.15 -10.77
C GLU A 61 18.74 11.18 -11.92
N LYS A 62 19.98 11.64 -11.67
CA LYS A 62 21.05 11.64 -12.69
C LYS A 62 21.34 10.23 -13.21
N LEU A 63 21.43 9.25 -12.32
CA LEU A 63 21.67 7.84 -12.69
C LEU A 63 20.53 7.28 -13.55
N GLU A 64 19.28 7.61 -13.21
CA GLU A 64 18.11 7.20 -13.99
C GLU A 64 18.14 7.81 -15.40
N MET A 65 18.38 9.12 -15.50
CA MET A 65 18.43 9.83 -16.78
C MET A 65 19.58 9.32 -17.66
N GLU A 66 20.73 8.99 -17.09
CA GLU A 66 21.83 8.34 -17.83
C GLU A 66 21.44 6.95 -18.33
N ALA A 67 20.76 6.16 -17.51
CA ALA A 67 20.27 4.83 -17.90
C ALA A 67 19.23 4.93 -19.03
N GLN A 68 18.32 5.91 -18.98
CA GLN A 68 17.35 6.17 -20.04
C GLN A 68 18.04 6.54 -21.36
N LYS A 69 18.99 7.48 -21.34
CA LYS A 69 19.78 7.85 -22.54
C LYS A 69 20.53 6.67 -23.14
N LYS A 70 21.14 5.83 -22.31
CA LYS A 70 21.85 4.61 -22.77
C LYS A 70 20.90 3.62 -23.45
N ARG A 71 19.68 3.46 -22.93
CA ARG A 71 18.63 2.61 -23.55
C ARG A 71 18.18 3.16 -24.89
N GLU A 72 17.95 4.46 -25.00
CA GLU A 72 17.56 5.11 -26.26
C GLU A 72 18.63 4.95 -27.33
N VAL A 73 19.90 5.16 -26.99
CA VAL A 73 21.03 4.97 -27.90
C VAL A 73 21.15 3.51 -28.35
N PHE A 74 20.93 2.54 -27.45
CA PHE A 74 20.94 1.12 -27.79
C PHE A 74 19.81 0.77 -28.77
N LEU A 75 18.59 1.25 -28.52
CA LEU A 75 17.43 1.03 -29.39
C LEU A 75 17.59 1.70 -30.76
N ALA A 76 18.22 2.87 -30.82
CA ALA A 76 18.50 3.58 -32.07
C ALA A 76 19.59 2.89 -32.91
N LYS A 77 20.55 2.20 -32.28
CA LYS A 77 21.61 1.43 -32.96
C LYS A 77 21.19 0.03 -33.41
N GLY A 78 20.06 -0.48 -32.89
CA GLY A 78 19.49 -1.77 -33.26
C GLY A 78 18.51 -1.74 -34.44
N LYS A 79 18.42 -0.61 -35.14
CA LYS A 79 17.72 -0.46 -36.44
C LYS A 79 18.73 -0.42 -37.57
#